data_AF-A0A931LRV0-F1
#
_entry.id   AF-A0A931LRV0-F1
#
_cell.length_a   1.000
_cell.length_b   1.000
_cell.length_c   1.000
_cell.angle_alpha   90.00
_cell.angle_beta   90.00
_cell.angle_gamma   90.00
#
_symmetry.space_group_name_H-M   'P 1'
#
loop_
_entity.id
_entity.type
_entity.pdbx_description
1 polymer ?
#
loop_
_entity_poly.entity_id
_entity_poly.type
_entity_poly.pdbx_seq_one_letter_code
_entity_poly.pdbx_strand_id
1 'polypeptide(L)'
;MKRIRNTAPLLVVLAGLFVLGYPMAFLLGYPQAKNNFEDRNRWIQRVIKAAPPLNLDSTTLRFDAAADLSNGLLVRDGTPLADRYQIEPGKIKLSQPIPLIVPVGVEGLVDGQNRLFHVATAERERPLYLNGKLMTMAYEVAPEKPDGQRETFTFTDTKGVFVFRGKWLQLGKDYALDGDTLRLYEPAPLWLELRAEPEWARPLRVTGDYAWADDKTIVLQEPPPPGSEIVLGESTVTWAEKLRGPIDGANRTFAFSHGDLVPDDATRRLFVGNRQLSPQEYLITDAKQGTVVLKETPPPGSIVWTDWYTIYDHPTCGTTVLQCFFSLPQHPMPLPHEIIARIPSFVMRYDFQSERNVVREAIYTAQGTLVALLLGSIVGMTFAVLFVLAVPLERALLPWVIASQTVPIIALVPMLVLILAQFGVQIQSSRLPSALIGGYLSFFPITVGMTKGLRSVDPLKLDLMRSYGATRPQEFMKLRFYAAMSYLFPSLKVGVAVSLLGALISETETSNAKGLGFAILGQVQAGNVADLWVLFLVTAAMGILFVSVVGWLEKLIAPWVRKL
;
A
#
# COMPACT_ATOMS: atom_id res chain seq x y z
N MET A 1 10.07 19.37 27.33
CA MET A 1 11.33 19.54 26.56
C MET A 1 12.35 18.40 26.71
N LYS A 2 12.66 17.87 27.91
CA LYS A 2 13.61 16.73 28.09
C LYS A 2 13.23 15.44 27.35
N ARG A 3 11.92 15.12 27.22
CA ARG A 3 11.42 13.90 26.54
C ARG A 3 11.61 13.94 25.01
N ILE A 4 11.48 15.12 24.40
CA ILE A 4 11.62 15.34 22.96
C ILE A 4 13.07 15.16 22.50
N ARG A 5 14.06 15.50 23.36
CA ARG A 5 15.49 15.37 23.02
C ARG A 5 15.95 13.91 22.88
N ASN A 6 15.28 12.97 23.53
CA ASN A 6 15.64 11.54 23.46
C ASN A 6 14.94 10.80 22.31
N THR A 7 13.78 11.28 21.84
CA THR A 7 13.03 10.69 20.71
C THR A 7 13.36 11.31 19.36
N ALA A 8 13.98 12.50 19.34
CA ALA A 8 14.39 13.22 18.12
C ALA A 8 15.21 12.36 17.12
N PRO A 9 16.16 11.50 17.51
CA PRO A 9 16.97 10.76 16.53
C PRO A 9 16.14 9.74 15.74
N LEU A 10 15.24 9.02 16.42
CA LEU A 10 14.39 8.02 15.79
C LEU A 10 13.37 8.68 14.85
N LEU A 11 12.80 9.83 15.26
CA LEU A 11 11.92 10.63 14.42
C LEU A 11 12.64 11.20 13.19
N VAL A 12 13.91 11.60 13.30
CA VAL A 12 14.70 12.09 12.16
C VAL A 12 15.02 10.96 11.18
N VAL A 13 15.35 9.76 11.67
CA VAL A 13 15.58 8.59 10.80
C VAL A 13 14.29 8.19 10.09
N LEU A 14 13.18 8.13 10.81
CA LEU A 14 11.85 7.87 10.25
C LEU A 14 11.45 8.92 9.21
N ALA A 15 11.59 10.21 9.55
CA ALA A 15 11.29 11.30 8.65
C ALA A 15 12.19 11.25 7.40
N GLY A 16 13.49 10.98 7.54
CA GLY A 16 14.41 10.84 6.41
C GLY A 16 14.01 9.71 5.45
N LEU A 17 13.63 8.55 6.00
CA LEU A 17 13.18 7.41 5.20
C LEU A 17 11.87 7.73 4.47
N PHE A 18 10.88 8.33 5.13
CA PHE A 18 9.58 8.64 4.54
C PHE A 18 9.59 9.84 3.58
N VAL A 19 10.33 10.91 3.90
CA VAL A 19 10.41 12.12 3.07
C VAL A 19 11.09 11.84 1.73
N LEU A 20 12.09 10.95 1.70
CA LEU A 20 12.76 10.57 0.45
C LEU A 20 12.07 9.38 -0.24
N GLY A 21 11.53 8.44 0.53
CA GLY A 21 10.95 7.20 0.02
C GLY A 21 9.63 7.39 -0.72
N TYR A 22 8.70 8.18 -0.17
CA TYR A 22 7.37 8.34 -0.76
C TYR A 22 7.34 9.03 -2.12
N PRO A 23 8.09 10.14 -2.36
CA PRO A 23 8.15 10.75 -3.68
C PRO A 23 8.69 9.79 -4.74
N MET A 24 9.70 9.00 -4.39
CA MET A 24 10.30 8.04 -5.31
C MET A 24 9.40 6.83 -5.55
N ALA A 25 8.75 6.31 -4.50
CA ALA A 25 7.73 5.28 -4.60
C ALA A 25 6.57 5.73 -5.50
N PHE A 26 6.11 6.98 -5.35
CA PHE A 26 5.09 7.57 -6.19
C PHE A 26 5.54 7.66 -7.65
N LEU A 27 6.72 8.20 -7.92
CA LEU A 27 7.24 8.30 -9.29
C LEU A 27 7.36 6.93 -9.99
N LEU A 28 7.79 5.89 -9.26
CA LEU A 28 7.94 4.54 -9.81
C LEU A 28 6.61 3.77 -9.92
N GLY A 29 5.69 3.97 -8.97
CA GLY A 29 4.38 3.31 -8.95
C GLY A 29 3.30 4.02 -9.76
N TYR A 30 3.50 5.29 -10.12
CA TYR A 30 2.52 6.10 -10.85
C TYR A 30 2.10 5.50 -12.21
N PRO A 31 3.01 4.98 -13.06
CA PRO A 31 2.62 4.35 -14.32
C PRO A 31 1.69 3.15 -14.12
N GLN A 32 1.97 2.33 -13.11
CA GLN A 32 1.15 1.16 -12.77
C GLN A 32 -0.22 1.59 -12.21
N ALA A 33 -0.25 2.57 -11.31
CA ALA A 33 -1.50 3.12 -10.77
C ALA A 33 -2.36 3.77 -11.87
N LYS A 34 -1.74 4.45 -12.84
CA LYS A 34 -2.41 5.07 -13.98
C LYS A 34 -3.03 4.02 -14.91
N ASN A 35 -2.30 2.96 -15.26
CA ASN A 35 -2.80 1.89 -16.12
C ASN A 35 -4.01 1.19 -15.47
N ASN A 36 -3.91 0.84 -14.19
CA ASN A 36 -5.02 0.22 -13.45
C ASN A 36 -6.27 1.14 -13.42
N PHE A 37 -6.06 2.45 -13.28
CA PHE A 37 -7.13 3.44 -13.32
C PHE A 37 -7.80 3.56 -14.70
N GLU A 38 -7.01 3.57 -15.77
CA GLU A 38 -7.52 3.64 -17.16
C GLU A 38 -8.27 2.35 -17.55
N ASP A 39 -7.77 1.18 -17.13
CA ASP A 39 -8.44 -0.12 -17.34
C ASP A 39 -9.79 -0.20 -16.64
N ARG A 40 -9.88 0.30 -15.40
CA ARG A 40 -11.15 0.44 -14.67
C ARG A 40 -12.17 1.27 -15.46
N ASN A 41 -11.77 2.44 -15.94
CA ASN A 41 -12.68 3.33 -16.68
C ASN A 41 -13.15 2.70 -18.01
N ARG A 42 -12.29 1.96 -18.72
CA ARG A 42 -12.67 1.23 -19.94
C ARG A 42 -13.60 0.06 -19.67
N TRP A 43 -13.51 -0.58 -18.51
CA TRP A 43 -14.42 -1.65 -18.09
C TRP A 43 -15.81 -1.09 -17.73
N ILE A 44 -15.87 -0.04 -16.91
CA ILE A 44 -17.12 0.65 -16.52
C ILE A 44 -17.97 1.03 -17.75
N GLN A 45 -17.33 1.61 -18.78
CA GLN A 45 -18.00 2.04 -20.01
C GLN A 45 -18.56 0.88 -20.86
N ARG A 46 -17.98 -0.33 -20.76
CA ARG A 46 -18.44 -1.52 -21.49
C ARG A 46 -19.59 -2.23 -20.77
N VAL A 47 -19.54 -2.29 -19.44
CA VAL A 47 -20.53 -3.03 -18.63
C VAL A 47 -21.84 -2.26 -18.47
N ILE A 48 -21.80 -0.94 -18.25
CA ILE A 48 -23.00 -0.10 -18.11
C ILE A 48 -23.88 -0.11 -19.38
N LYS A 49 -23.28 -0.29 -20.56
CA LYS A 49 -24.02 -0.41 -21.83
C LYS A 49 -24.71 -1.75 -22.05
N ALA A 50 -24.36 -2.81 -21.30
CA ALA A 50 -24.75 -4.18 -21.64
C ALA A 50 -25.99 -4.69 -20.89
N ALA A 51 -26.44 -4.03 -19.82
CA ALA A 51 -27.53 -4.54 -18.99
C ALA A 51 -28.66 -3.52 -18.81
N PRO A 52 -29.77 -3.64 -19.58
CA PRO A 52 -30.90 -2.73 -19.45
C PRO A 52 -31.64 -2.94 -18.12
N PRO A 53 -32.18 -1.88 -17.48
CA PRO A 53 -33.04 -2.03 -16.31
C PRO A 53 -34.29 -2.85 -16.67
N LEU A 54 -34.54 -3.94 -15.95
CA LEU A 54 -35.60 -4.89 -16.29
C LEU A 54 -36.99 -4.30 -16.02
N ASN A 55 -37.83 -4.25 -17.07
CA ASN A 55 -39.25 -3.93 -16.96
C ASN A 55 -40.06 -5.13 -16.46
N LEU A 56 -40.44 -5.09 -15.18
CA LEU A 56 -41.14 -6.16 -14.45
C LEU A 56 -42.63 -6.34 -14.84
N ASP A 57 -43.17 -5.50 -15.72
CA ASP A 57 -44.56 -5.61 -16.19
C ASP A 57 -44.74 -6.62 -17.33
N SER A 58 -43.63 -7.13 -17.88
CA SER A 58 -43.64 -8.04 -19.03
C SER A 58 -43.04 -9.40 -18.69
N THR A 59 -43.65 -10.45 -19.23
CA THR A 59 -43.06 -11.80 -19.22
C THR A 59 -41.92 -11.91 -20.24
N THR A 60 -41.33 -10.81 -20.73
CA THR A 60 -40.31 -10.84 -21.78
C THR A 60 -39.28 -9.73 -21.62
N LEU A 61 -38.10 -10.11 -21.17
CA LEU A 61 -36.92 -9.27 -21.04
C LEU A 61 -36.23 -9.16 -22.40
N ARG A 62 -35.85 -7.96 -22.85
CA ARG A 62 -35.16 -7.74 -24.13
C ARG A 62 -33.72 -7.27 -23.87
N PHE A 63 -32.77 -7.84 -24.60
CA PHE A 63 -31.35 -7.50 -24.57
C PHE A 63 -30.93 -6.98 -25.94
N ASP A 64 -29.87 -6.17 -25.98
CA ASP A 64 -29.32 -5.72 -27.25
C ASP A 64 -28.83 -6.93 -28.07
N ALA A 65 -29.00 -6.88 -29.40
CA ALA A 65 -29.02 -8.05 -30.29
C ALA A 65 -27.68 -8.83 -30.38
N ALA A 66 -26.63 -8.37 -29.70
CA ALA A 66 -25.28 -8.91 -29.73
C ALA A 66 -24.89 -9.75 -28.48
N ALA A 67 -25.73 -9.83 -27.45
CA ALA A 67 -25.38 -10.54 -26.22
C ALA A 67 -25.60 -12.07 -26.34
N ASP A 68 -24.54 -12.86 -26.15
CA ASP A 68 -24.65 -14.31 -25.98
C ASP A 68 -25.16 -14.63 -24.56
N LEU A 69 -26.44 -14.99 -24.47
CA LEU A 69 -27.13 -15.31 -23.23
C LEU A 69 -27.05 -16.82 -22.87
N SER A 70 -26.36 -17.64 -23.66
CA SER A 70 -26.36 -19.10 -23.47
C SER A 70 -25.65 -19.57 -22.20
N ASN A 71 -24.73 -18.77 -21.66
CA ASN A 71 -23.86 -19.13 -20.53
C ASN A 71 -24.16 -18.35 -19.23
N GLY A 72 -25.33 -17.72 -19.13
CA GLY A 72 -25.75 -17.04 -17.91
C GLY A 72 -27.08 -17.56 -17.36
N LEU A 73 -27.46 -17.06 -16.19
CA LEU A 73 -28.70 -17.43 -15.51
C LEU A 73 -29.37 -16.23 -14.85
N LEU A 74 -30.71 -16.25 -14.77
CA LEU A 74 -31.47 -15.20 -14.11
C LEU A 74 -31.49 -15.45 -12.60
N VAL A 75 -31.10 -14.45 -11.82
CA VAL A 75 -31.07 -14.49 -10.35
C VAL A 75 -32.02 -13.43 -9.81
N ARG A 76 -32.79 -13.79 -8.79
CA ARG A 76 -33.59 -12.86 -8.00
C ARG A 76 -33.18 -13.00 -6.54
N ASP A 77 -32.75 -11.90 -5.93
CA ASP A 77 -32.40 -11.84 -4.50
C ASP A 77 -31.43 -12.96 -4.06
N GLY A 78 -30.43 -13.27 -4.90
CA GLY A 78 -29.44 -14.34 -4.65
C GLY A 78 -29.91 -15.76 -4.94
N THR A 79 -31.11 -15.94 -5.50
CA THR A 79 -31.65 -17.26 -5.89
C THR A 79 -31.78 -17.41 -7.41
N PRO A 80 -31.16 -18.43 -8.02
CA PRO A 80 -31.38 -18.82 -9.41
C PRO A 80 -32.86 -19.13 -9.69
N LEU A 81 -33.42 -18.50 -10.72
CA LEU A 81 -34.79 -18.76 -11.18
C LEU A 81 -34.82 -19.99 -12.11
N ALA A 82 -34.47 -21.17 -11.59
CA ALA A 82 -34.44 -22.40 -12.36
C ALA A 82 -35.81 -22.70 -13.01
N ASP A 83 -35.82 -22.89 -14.33
CA ASP A 83 -36.95 -23.32 -15.17
C ASP A 83 -38.15 -22.36 -15.24
N ARG A 84 -37.99 -21.12 -14.76
CA ARG A 84 -39.04 -20.07 -14.83
C ARG A 84 -38.86 -19.12 -16.01
N TYR A 85 -37.94 -19.42 -16.92
CA TYR A 85 -37.70 -18.62 -18.11
C TYR A 85 -37.12 -19.42 -19.29
N GLN A 86 -37.35 -18.95 -20.51
CA GLN A 86 -36.77 -19.45 -21.76
C GLN A 86 -35.88 -18.39 -22.39
N ILE A 87 -34.69 -18.78 -22.86
CA ILE A 87 -33.73 -17.90 -23.53
C ILE A 87 -33.99 -17.97 -25.04
N GLU A 88 -34.24 -16.81 -25.64
CA GLU A 88 -34.35 -16.59 -27.09
C GLU A 88 -33.23 -15.61 -27.53
N PRO A 89 -32.81 -15.60 -28.81
CA PRO A 89 -31.83 -14.62 -29.28
C PRO A 89 -32.27 -13.18 -28.98
N GLY A 90 -31.50 -12.48 -28.13
CA GLY A 90 -31.78 -11.12 -27.68
C GLY A 90 -32.98 -10.96 -26.73
N LYS A 91 -33.58 -12.05 -26.21
CA LYS A 91 -34.74 -11.96 -25.28
C LYS A 91 -34.78 -13.11 -24.26
N ILE A 92 -35.37 -12.87 -23.10
CA ILE A 92 -35.69 -13.91 -22.11
C ILE A 92 -37.19 -13.86 -21.80
N LYS A 93 -37.88 -14.99 -21.95
CA LYS A 93 -39.33 -15.11 -21.71
C LYS A 93 -39.59 -15.78 -20.36
N LEU A 94 -40.19 -15.06 -19.42
CA LEU A 94 -40.56 -15.56 -18.09
C LEU A 94 -41.87 -16.37 -18.14
N SER A 95 -41.98 -17.42 -17.33
CA SER A 95 -43.19 -18.24 -17.21
C SER A 95 -44.33 -17.52 -16.48
N GLN A 96 -44.00 -16.58 -15.58
CA GLN A 96 -44.95 -15.73 -14.84
C GLN A 96 -44.32 -14.35 -14.58
N PRO A 97 -45.12 -13.28 -14.42
CA PRO A 97 -44.63 -11.97 -13.99
C PRO A 97 -43.99 -12.07 -12.61
N ILE A 98 -42.97 -11.25 -12.38
CA ILE A 98 -42.26 -11.19 -11.09
C ILE A 98 -43.01 -10.19 -10.21
N PRO A 99 -43.64 -10.59 -9.08
CA PRO A 99 -44.44 -9.68 -8.27
C PRO A 99 -43.57 -8.57 -7.66
N LEU A 100 -44.04 -7.33 -7.83
CA LEU A 100 -43.54 -6.11 -7.18
C LEU A 100 -43.76 -6.21 -5.66
N ILE A 101 -42.71 -6.00 -4.88
CA ILE A 101 -42.80 -5.87 -3.42
C ILE A 101 -42.91 -4.36 -3.07
N VAL A 102 -43.70 -4.05 -2.03
CA VAL A 102 -44.22 -2.73 -1.60
C VAL A 102 -43.09 -1.74 -1.15
N PRO A 103 -43.27 -0.41 -1.26
CA PRO A 103 -42.22 0.63 -1.44
C PRO A 103 -41.26 0.94 -0.27
N VAL A 104 -40.05 1.41 -0.61
CA VAL A 104 -39.40 2.52 0.11
C VAL A 104 -39.79 3.83 -0.60
N GLY A 105 -40.47 4.73 0.10
CA GLY A 105 -41.04 5.94 -0.50
C GLY A 105 -40.00 6.99 -0.89
N VAL A 106 -40.32 7.78 -1.91
CA VAL A 106 -39.62 9.03 -2.23
C VAL A 106 -40.17 10.13 -1.31
N GLU A 107 -39.30 10.77 -0.54
CA GLU A 107 -39.67 11.81 0.44
C GLU A 107 -39.73 13.19 -0.22
N GLY A 108 -40.92 13.55 -0.69
CA GLY A 108 -41.29 14.96 -0.90
C GLY A 108 -40.70 15.65 -2.13
N LEU A 109 -41.36 16.77 -2.47
CA LEU A 109 -41.01 17.67 -3.55
C LEU A 109 -39.89 18.61 -3.10
N VAL A 110 -38.79 18.64 -3.86
CA VAL A 110 -37.64 19.52 -3.59
C VAL A 110 -37.79 20.86 -4.32
N ASP A 111 -38.61 20.90 -5.36
CA ASP A 111 -38.85 22.09 -6.16
C ASP A 111 -40.34 22.40 -6.41
N GLY A 112 -40.64 23.68 -6.64
CA GLY A 112 -42.01 24.16 -6.88
C GLY A 112 -42.58 23.86 -8.27
N GLN A 113 -41.85 23.11 -9.11
CA GLN A 113 -42.30 22.70 -10.46
C GLN A 113 -42.53 21.19 -10.57
N ASN A 114 -42.46 20.46 -9.46
CA ASN A 114 -42.67 19.01 -9.38
C ASN A 114 -41.73 18.17 -10.26
N ARG A 115 -40.46 18.58 -10.39
CA ARG A 115 -39.47 17.83 -11.18
C ARG A 115 -38.40 17.19 -10.32
N LEU A 116 -38.10 17.77 -9.16
CA LEU A 116 -37.10 17.26 -8.22
C LEU A 116 -37.75 16.60 -7.02
N PHE A 117 -37.27 15.40 -6.70
CA PHE A 117 -37.73 14.63 -5.55
C PHE A 117 -36.55 14.08 -4.75
N HIS A 118 -36.68 14.11 -3.42
CA HIS A 118 -35.66 13.61 -2.51
C HIS A 118 -35.95 12.14 -2.15
N VAL A 119 -34.90 11.34 -2.10
CA VAL A 119 -34.95 9.92 -1.78
C VAL A 119 -34.33 9.69 -0.39
N ALA A 120 -35.11 9.07 0.51
CA ALA A 120 -34.74 8.89 1.91
C ALA A 120 -33.50 7.99 2.11
N THR A 121 -33.38 6.93 1.32
CA THR A 121 -32.25 5.98 1.33
C THR A 121 -31.39 6.14 0.08
N ALA A 122 -30.06 6.16 0.28
CA ALA A 122 -29.09 6.29 -0.80
C ALA A 122 -28.92 4.97 -1.57
N GLU A 123 -29.97 4.55 -2.28
CA GLU A 123 -30.01 3.28 -3.02
C GLU A 123 -30.35 3.56 -4.50
N ARG A 124 -29.40 4.18 -5.22
CA ARG A 124 -29.53 4.52 -6.65
C ARG A 124 -29.82 3.32 -7.57
N GLU A 125 -29.59 2.12 -7.06
CA GLU A 125 -29.69 0.84 -7.77
C GLU A 125 -31.13 0.32 -7.87
N ARG A 126 -32.07 0.93 -7.14
CA ARG A 126 -33.46 0.50 -7.13
C ARG A 126 -34.25 1.08 -8.32
N PRO A 127 -35.07 0.26 -9.01
CA PRO A 127 -35.92 0.75 -10.09
C PRO A 127 -36.97 1.72 -9.54
N LEU A 128 -37.25 2.78 -10.30
CA LEU A 128 -38.19 3.84 -9.93
C LEU A 128 -39.50 3.66 -10.70
N TYR A 129 -40.63 3.75 -10.00
CA TYR A 129 -41.96 3.58 -10.55
C TYR A 129 -42.77 4.87 -10.36
N LEU A 130 -43.56 5.22 -11.37
CA LEU A 130 -44.55 6.30 -11.32
C LEU A 130 -45.93 5.69 -11.58
N ASN A 131 -46.82 5.72 -10.57
CA ASN A 131 -48.14 5.08 -10.61
C ASN A 131 -48.08 3.60 -11.03
N GLY A 132 -47.07 2.86 -10.56
CA GLY A 132 -46.85 1.46 -10.90
C GLY A 132 -46.19 1.21 -12.26
N LYS A 133 -45.95 2.22 -13.09
CA LYS A 133 -45.20 2.09 -14.36
C LYS A 133 -43.71 2.27 -14.11
N LEU A 134 -42.88 1.34 -14.59
CA LEU A 134 -41.42 1.49 -14.54
C LEU A 134 -40.97 2.73 -15.32
N MET A 135 -40.13 3.55 -14.68
CA MET A 135 -39.46 4.68 -15.31
C MET A 135 -38.07 4.29 -15.80
N THR A 136 -37.67 4.83 -16.94
CA THR A 136 -36.40 4.57 -17.61
C THR A 136 -35.37 5.62 -17.20
N MET A 137 -34.27 5.18 -16.59
CA MET A 137 -33.14 6.08 -16.31
C MET A 137 -32.30 6.24 -17.57
N ALA A 138 -32.18 7.46 -18.09
CA ALA A 138 -31.21 7.76 -19.13
C ALA A 138 -30.79 9.24 -19.09
N TYR A 139 -29.50 9.46 -19.24
CA TYR A 139 -28.91 10.79 -19.26
C TYR A 139 -27.67 10.83 -20.15
N GLU A 140 -27.37 12.03 -20.65
CA GLU A 140 -26.15 12.34 -21.39
C GLU A 140 -25.35 13.36 -20.58
N VAL A 141 -24.07 13.12 -20.38
CA VAL A 141 -23.19 14.05 -19.65
C VAL A 141 -22.36 14.84 -20.65
N ALA A 142 -22.17 16.13 -20.40
CA ALA A 142 -21.28 16.94 -21.19
C ALA A 142 -19.86 16.31 -21.25
N PRO A 143 -19.28 16.13 -22.45
CA PRO A 143 -17.94 15.59 -22.61
C PRO A 143 -16.89 16.53 -22.02
N GLU A 144 -17.15 17.84 -22.02
CA GLU A 144 -16.30 18.85 -21.44
C GLU A 144 -16.34 18.83 -19.90
N LYS A 145 -15.18 19.09 -19.27
CA LYS A 145 -15.10 19.29 -17.82
C LYS A 145 -15.33 20.77 -17.47
N PRO A 146 -16.02 21.09 -16.37
CA PRO A 146 -16.02 22.44 -15.82
C PRO A 146 -14.61 22.78 -15.31
N ASP A 147 -14.03 23.88 -15.78
CA ASP A 147 -12.67 24.35 -15.46
C ASP A 147 -12.67 25.66 -14.64
N GLY A 148 -13.83 26.01 -14.07
CA GLY A 148 -13.99 27.23 -13.29
C GLY A 148 -14.26 28.50 -14.12
N GLN A 149 -14.03 28.47 -15.44
CA GLN A 149 -14.24 29.63 -16.33
C GLN A 149 -15.13 29.31 -17.54
N ARG A 150 -15.30 28.04 -17.87
CA ARG A 150 -16.11 27.58 -18.99
C ARG A 150 -17.60 27.75 -18.71
N GLU A 151 -18.25 28.42 -19.65
CA GLU A 151 -19.70 28.64 -19.66
C GLU A 151 -20.41 27.71 -20.65
N THR A 152 -19.72 27.14 -21.63
CA THR A 152 -20.32 26.41 -22.76
C THR A 152 -20.02 24.92 -22.72
N PHE A 153 -21.05 24.10 -22.96
CA PHE A 153 -21.03 22.63 -22.93
C PHE A 153 -21.80 22.06 -24.11
N THR A 154 -21.23 21.08 -24.82
CA THR A 154 -21.80 20.56 -26.06
C THR A 154 -22.53 19.23 -25.80
N PHE A 155 -23.71 19.07 -26.38
CA PHE A 155 -24.49 17.82 -26.31
C PHE A 155 -24.79 17.28 -27.71
N THR A 156 -25.19 16.02 -27.79
CA THR A 156 -25.59 15.39 -29.06
C THR A 156 -26.93 15.94 -29.59
N ASP A 157 -27.76 16.48 -28.71
CA ASP A 157 -29.02 17.19 -29.00
C ASP A 157 -29.37 18.06 -27.78
N THR A 158 -30.16 19.12 -27.97
CA THR A 158 -30.54 20.08 -26.92
C THR A 158 -32.00 19.98 -26.47
N LYS A 159 -32.75 19.01 -26.97
CA LYS A 159 -34.08 18.67 -26.43
C LYS A 159 -33.95 17.91 -25.11
N GLY A 160 -34.62 18.39 -24.07
CA GLY A 160 -34.70 17.72 -22.77
C GLY A 160 -34.56 18.67 -21.59
N VAL A 161 -34.41 18.10 -20.40
CA VAL A 161 -34.15 18.83 -19.15
C VAL A 161 -32.66 18.77 -18.86
N PHE A 162 -32.07 19.92 -18.51
CA PHE A 162 -30.68 19.98 -18.10
C PHE A 162 -30.57 20.10 -16.60
N VAL A 163 -29.58 19.43 -16.01
CA VAL A 163 -29.28 19.48 -14.59
C VAL A 163 -27.81 19.81 -14.40
N PHE A 164 -27.53 20.66 -13.42
CA PHE A 164 -26.19 21.01 -13.02
C PHE A 164 -26.17 21.25 -11.51
N ARG A 165 -25.26 20.57 -10.80
CA ARG A 165 -25.06 20.71 -9.35
C ARG A 165 -26.34 20.43 -8.53
N GLY A 166 -27.04 19.34 -8.82
CA GLY A 166 -28.28 18.97 -8.13
C GLY A 166 -29.49 19.86 -8.45
N LYS A 167 -29.34 20.83 -9.36
CA LYS A 167 -30.41 21.74 -9.77
C LYS A 167 -30.75 21.51 -11.22
N TRP A 168 -32.04 21.41 -11.53
CA TRP A 168 -32.46 21.51 -12.92
C TRP A 168 -32.39 22.97 -13.39
N LEU A 169 -32.07 23.15 -14.67
CA LEU A 169 -31.77 24.44 -15.27
C LEU A 169 -32.96 24.94 -16.10
N GLN A 170 -33.24 26.24 -16.00
CA GLN A 170 -34.29 26.93 -16.76
C GLN A 170 -33.72 27.69 -17.96
N LEU A 171 -34.28 27.41 -19.15
CA LEU A 171 -33.92 28.14 -20.37
C LEU A 171 -34.27 29.62 -20.22
N GLY A 172 -33.33 30.50 -20.55
CA GLY A 172 -33.48 31.95 -20.46
C GLY A 172 -33.31 32.52 -19.05
N LYS A 173 -33.14 31.68 -18.03
CA LYS A 173 -32.86 32.09 -16.64
C LYS A 173 -31.52 31.58 -16.10
N ASP A 174 -31.22 30.30 -16.32
CA ASP A 174 -29.99 29.66 -15.84
C ASP A 174 -29.01 29.34 -16.99
N TYR A 175 -29.55 29.15 -18.20
CA TYR A 175 -28.75 28.89 -19.40
C TYR A 175 -29.42 29.42 -20.69
N ALA A 176 -28.62 29.57 -21.74
CA ALA A 176 -29.04 29.78 -23.11
C ALA A 176 -28.61 28.60 -24.00
N LEU A 177 -29.28 28.41 -25.13
CA LEU A 177 -28.91 27.42 -26.13
C LEU A 177 -28.43 28.12 -27.40
N ASP A 178 -27.34 27.61 -27.96
CA ASP A 178 -26.81 28.00 -29.28
C ASP A 178 -26.52 26.71 -30.08
N GLY A 179 -27.48 26.33 -30.92
CA GLY A 179 -27.47 25.03 -31.61
C GLY A 179 -27.44 23.87 -30.62
N ASP A 180 -26.37 23.08 -30.69
CA ASP A 180 -26.13 21.90 -29.83
C ASP A 180 -25.35 22.24 -28.54
N THR A 181 -25.12 23.53 -28.30
CA THR A 181 -24.32 24.03 -27.17
C THR A 181 -25.22 24.67 -26.12
N LEU A 182 -25.06 24.21 -24.88
CA LEU A 182 -25.61 24.83 -23.69
C LEU A 182 -24.62 25.85 -23.12
N ARG A 183 -25.05 27.10 -22.96
CA ARG A 183 -24.30 28.17 -22.29
C ARG A 183 -24.90 28.51 -20.95
N LEU A 184 -24.21 28.21 -19.85
CA LEU A 184 -24.57 28.65 -18.51
C LEU A 184 -24.33 30.15 -18.34
N TYR A 185 -25.24 30.83 -17.64
CA TYR A 185 -25.03 32.25 -17.29
C TYR A 185 -24.05 32.43 -16.12
N GLU A 186 -23.89 31.41 -15.28
CA GLU A 186 -22.89 31.38 -14.21
C GLU A 186 -21.90 30.24 -14.46
N PRO A 187 -20.58 30.52 -14.58
CA PRO A 187 -19.58 29.48 -14.72
C PRO A 187 -19.42 28.65 -13.44
N ALA A 188 -18.85 27.46 -13.57
CA ALA A 188 -18.53 26.62 -12.42
C ALA A 188 -17.54 27.36 -11.48
N PRO A 189 -17.62 27.19 -10.15
CA PRO A 189 -16.65 27.81 -9.25
C PRO A 189 -15.28 27.09 -9.30
N LEU A 190 -14.17 27.84 -9.17
CA LEU A 190 -12.80 27.33 -9.29
C LEU A 190 -12.47 26.14 -8.37
N TRP A 191 -13.08 26.06 -7.18
CA TRP A 191 -12.85 24.96 -6.24
C TRP A 191 -13.40 23.60 -6.71
N LEU A 192 -14.26 23.58 -7.73
CA LEU A 192 -14.80 22.36 -8.33
C LEU A 192 -13.73 21.54 -9.06
N GLU A 193 -12.61 22.17 -9.45
CA GLU A 193 -11.45 21.52 -10.09
C GLU A 193 -10.58 20.74 -9.09
N LEU A 194 -10.59 21.16 -7.82
CA LEU A 194 -9.66 20.68 -6.78
C LEU A 194 -10.19 19.49 -5.96
N ARG A 195 -11.48 19.16 -6.09
CA ARG A 195 -12.08 17.95 -5.50
C ARG A 195 -12.31 16.91 -6.60
N ALA A 196 -12.03 15.65 -6.28
CA ALA A 196 -12.47 14.51 -7.09
C ALA A 196 -13.98 14.36 -6.95
N GLU A 197 -14.76 15.18 -7.65
CA GLU A 197 -16.22 15.15 -7.55
C GLU A 197 -16.87 14.27 -8.65
N PRO A 198 -17.99 13.59 -8.32
CA PRO A 198 -18.69 12.60 -9.15
C PRO A 198 -19.31 13.17 -10.45
N GLU A 199 -19.73 12.28 -11.35
CA GLU A 199 -20.25 12.62 -12.69
C GLU A 199 -21.40 13.66 -12.68
N TRP A 200 -22.19 13.75 -11.60
CA TRP A 200 -23.29 14.72 -11.45
C TRP A 200 -22.83 16.19 -11.28
N ALA A 201 -21.54 16.43 -11.06
CA ALA A 201 -20.97 17.78 -11.00
C ALA A 201 -20.81 18.43 -12.38
N ARG A 202 -21.05 17.69 -13.47
CA ARG A 202 -21.10 18.21 -14.84
C ARG A 202 -22.54 18.49 -15.27
N PRO A 203 -22.76 19.41 -16.23
CA PRO A 203 -24.05 19.54 -16.86
C PRO A 203 -24.46 18.20 -17.48
N LEU A 204 -25.63 17.72 -17.12
CA LEU A 204 -26.23 16.51 -17.66
C LEU A 204 -27.57 16.84 -18.32
N ARG A 205 -27.88 16.17 -19.41
CA ARG A 205 -29.15 16.21 -20.12
C ARG A 205 -29.92 14.94 -19.80
N VAL A 206 -31.12 15.09 -19.25
CA VAL A 206 -32.04 13.98 -18.97
C VAL A 206 -32.71 13.56 -20.28
N THR A 207 -32.40 12.35 -20.74
CA THR A 207 -32.89 11.81 -22.01
C THR A 207 -33.94 10.72 -21.84
N GLY A 208 -33.98 10.06 -20.68
CA GLY A 208 -35.03 9.12 -20.27
C GLY A 208 -36.10 9.77 -19.38
N ASP A 209 -36.96 8.96 -18.78
CA ASP A 209 -38.03 9.43 -17.90
C ASP A 209 -37.48 10.17 -16.67
N TYR A 210 -36.30 9.76 -16.18
CA TYR A 210 -35.61 10.41 -15.05
C TYR A 210 -34.08 10.26 -15.09
N ALA A 211 -33.40 11.05 -14.26
CA ALA A 211 -31.97 10.92 -13.93
C ALA A 211 -31.69 11.29 -12.47
N TRP A 212 -30.50 10.96 -11.96
CA TRP A 212 -30.04 11.42 -10.65
C TRP A 212 -29.37 12.79 -10.78
N ALA A 213 -29.89 13.76 -10.02
CA ALA A 213 -29.35 15.11 -9.95
C ALA A 213 -28.18 15.21 -8.96
N ASP A 214 -28.24 14.43 -7.87
CA ASP A 214 -27.16 14.22 -6.89
C ASP A 214 -27.33 12.86 -6.18
N ASP A 215 -26.70 12.65 -5.03
CA ASP A 215 -26.72 11.38 -4.29
C ASP A 215 -28.08 11.00 -3.68
N LYS A 216 -29.00 11.97 -3.54
CA LYS A 216 -30.31 11.76 -2.93
C LYS A 216 -31.46 12.39 -3.71
N THR A 217 -31.18 13.09 -4.81
CA THR A 217 -32.18 13.82 -5.57
C THR A 217 -32.30 13.24 -6.97
N ILE A 218 -33.52 12.91 -7.35
CA ILE A 218 -33.87 12.54 -8.73
C ILE A 218 -34.54 13.71 -9.45
N VAL A 219 -34.34 13.78 -10.76
CA VAL A 219 -34.99 14.72 -11.66
C VAL A 219 -35.84 13.98 -12.68
N LEU A 220 -37.09 14.39 -12.87
CA LEU A 220 -37.97 13.87 -13.91
C LEU A 220 -37.93 14.73 -15.17
N GLN A 221 -37.93 14.08 -16.33
CA GLN A 221 -37.96 14.75 -17.63
C GLN A 221 -39.30 15.48 -17.87
N GLU A 222 -40.38 14.99 -17.27
CA GLU A 222 -41.70 15.63 -17.24
C GLU A 222 -42.25 15.67 -15.80
N PRO A 223 -42.96 16.73 -15.40
CA PRO A 223 -43.58 16.80 -14.09
C PRO A 223 -44.72 15.78 -14.00
N PRO A 224 -44.85 15.02 -12.90
CA PRO A 224 -45.86 14.00 -12.78
C PRO A 224 -47.25 14.64 -12.56
N PRO A 225 -48.34 13.99 -13.01
CA PRO A 225 -49.69 14.45 -12.73
C PRO A 225 -49.97 14.61 -11.22
N PRO A 226 -50.84 15.56 -10.81
CA PRO A 226 -51.23 15.71 -9.41
C PRO A 226 -51.77 14.41 -8.81
N GLY A 227 -51.29 14.04 -7.62
CA GLY A 227 -51.70 12.80 -6.94
C GLY A 227 -50.95 11.54 -7.39
N SER A 228 -49.93 11.67 -8.25
CA SER A 228 -49.11 10.53 -8.64
C SER A 228 -48.25 9.99 -7.50
N GLU A 229 -48.13 8.67 -7.42
CA GLU A 229 -47.28 7.96 -6.47
C GLU A 229 -45.94 7.61 -7.13
N ILE A 230 -44.83 8.04 -6.53
CA ILE A 230 -43.47 7.68 -6.97
C ILE A 230 -42.88 6.73 -5.94
N VAL A 231 -42.39 5.58 -6.40
CA VAL A 231 -41.99 4.44 -5.57
C VAL A 231 -40.65 3.88 -6.02
N LEU A 232 -39.78 3.53 -5.06
CA LEU A 232 -38.62 2.67 -5.33
C LEU A 232 -38.98 1.20 -5.09
N GLY A 233 -38.71 0.34 -6.07
CA GLY A 233 -38.92 -1.10 -5.96
C GLY A 233 -37.86 -1.79 -5.09
N GLU A 234 -38.24 -2.89 -4.41
CA GLU A 234 -37.32 -3.66 -3.55
C GLU A 234 -36.54 -4.78 -4.25
N SER A 235 -37.04 -5.34 -5.37
CA SER A 235 -36.43 -6.55 -5.97
C SER A 235 -35.55 -6.24 -7.18
N THR A 236 -34.30 -6.72 -7.17
CA THR A 236 -33.43 -6.72 -8.34
C THR A 236 -33.42 -8.11 -8.96
N VAL A 237 -33.67 -8.15 -10.28
CA VAL A 237 -33.49 -9.35 -11.09
C VAL A 237 -32.22 -9.12 -11.89
N THR A 238 -31.22 -9.96 -11.67
CA THR A 238 -29.88 -9.81 -12.24
C THR A 238 -29.51 -10.99 -13.11
N TRP A 239 -28.67 -10.74 -14.10
CA TRP A 239 -28.03 -11.80 -14.87
C TRP A 239 -26.79 -12.28 -14.11
N ALA A 240 -26.56 -13.58 -14.01
CA ALA A 240 -25.43 -14.21 -13.32
C ALA A 240 -24.63 -15.10 -14.30
N GLU A 241 -23.32 -15.20 -14.12
CA GLU A 241 -22.43 -15.94 -15.02
C GLU A 241 -22.33 -17.38 -14.54
N LYS A 242 -22.60 -18.35 -15.42
CA LYS A 242 -22.32 -19.76 -15.13
C LYS A 242 -20.86 -20.06 -15.45
N LEU A 243 -20.17 -20.73 -14.51
CA LEU A 243 -18.81 -21.19 -14.75
C LEU A 243 -18.81 -22.49 -15.58
N ARG A 244 -17.78 -22.64 -16.42
CA ARG A 244 -17.56 -23.79 -17.32
C ARG A 244 -16.81 -24.90 -16.62
N GLY A 245 -17.35 -26.12 -16.70
CA GLY A 245 -16.72 -27.34 -16.19
C GLY A 245 -17.80 -28.39 -15.89
N PRO A 246 -17.51 -29.70 -16.07
CA PRO A 246 -18.44 -30.75 -15.67
C PRO A 246 -18.66 -30.72 -14.16
N ILE A 247 -19.89 -30.96 -13.71
CA ILE A 247 -20.25 -31.11 -12.28
C ILE A 247 -20.67 -32.56 -12.09
N ASP A 248 -19.66 -33.44 -12.11
CA ASP A 248 -19.77 -34.90 -12.04
C ASP A 248 -19.54 -35.45 -10.61
N GLY A 249 -19.37 -34.55 -9.63
CA GLY A 249 -19.05 -34.88 -8.24
C GLY A 249 -17.55 -35.11 -7.98
N ALA A 250 -16.70 -35.04 -9.00
CA ALA A 250 -15.24 -35.18 -8.89
C ALA A 250 -14.49 -33.90 -9.30
N ASN A 251 -15.03 -33.16 -10.27
CA ASN A 251 -14.41 -31.93 -10.76
C ASN A 251 -14.49 -30.80 -9.72
N ARG A 252 -13.36 -30.13 -9.52
CA ARG A 252 -13.20 -29.01 -8.58
C ARG A 252 -12.75 -27.72 -9.27
N THR A 253 -12.40 -27.81 -10.54
CA THR A 253 -11.83 -26.72 -11.31
C THR A 253 -12.86 -26.24 -12.31
N PHE A 254 -13.16 -24.95 -12.27
CA PHE A 254 -14.13 -24.30 -13.12
C PHE A 254 -13.50 -23.08 -13.79
N ALA A 255 -13.86 -22.80 -15.04
CA ALA A 255 -13.37 -21.65 -15.79
C ALA A 255 -14.47 -20.61 -15.97
N PHE A 256 -14.13 -19.33 -15.97
CA PHE A 256 -15.10 -18.29 -16.32
C PHE A 256 -15.49 -18.36 -17.81
N SER A 257 -16.70 -17.90 -18.13
CA SER A 257 -17.22 -17.91 -19.50
C SER A 257 -16.74 -16.68 -20.30
N HIS A 258 -16.48 -15.54 -19.63
CA HIS A 258 -15.97 -14.30 -20.23
C HIS A 258 -14.60 -13.91 -19.63
N GLY A 259 -13.66 -13.50 -20.49
CA GLY A 259 -12.25 -13.27 -20.15
C GLY A 259 -11.86 -11.80 -20.01
N ASP A 260 -11.35 -11.46 -18.83
CA ASP A 260 -10.13 -10.69 -18.50
C ASP A 260 -10.29 -10.32 -17.02
N LEU A 261 -9.59 -11.03 -16.12
CA LEU A 261 -9.73 -10.79 -14.68
C LEU A 261 -8.72 -9.75 -14.20
N VAL A 262 -9.10 -9.04 -13.14
CA VAL A 262 -8.14 -8.38 -12.27
C VAL A 262 -7.73 -9.38 -11.18
N PRO A 263 -6.43 -9.60 -10.92
CA PRO A 263 -5.94 -10.69 -10.08
C PRO A 263 -6.45 -10.75 -8.61
N ASP A 264 -6.99 -9.66 -8.06
CA ASP A 264 -7.29 -9.52 -6.62
C ASP A 264 -8.72 -9.00 -6.33
N ASP A 265 -9.72 -9.55 -7.03
CA ASP A 265 -11.12 -9.20 -6.74
C ASP A 265 -11.66 -9.98 -5.53
N ALA A 266 -11.36 -9.48 -4.32
CA ALA A 266 -11.77 -10.05 -3.03
C ALA A 266 -13.29 -9.99 -2.77
N THR A 267 -14.05 -9.40 -3.68
CA THR A 267 -15.45 -9.02 -3.51
C THR A 267 -16.39 -9.95 -4.28
N ARG A 268 -15.85 -10.75 -5.20
CA ARG A 268 -16.58 -11.74 -5.99
C ARG A 268 -17.16 -12.83 -5.11
N ARG A 269 -18.46 -13.04 -5.25
CA ARG A 269 -19.21 -14.06 -4.53
C ARG A 269 -19.39 -15.27 -5.44
N LEU A 270 -18.76 -16.37 -5.07
CA LEU A 270 -18.98 -17.65 -5.74
C LEU A 270 -20.12 -18.40 -5.07
N PHE A 271 -20.99 -18.99 -5.88
CA PHE A 271 -22.14 -19.75 -5.41
C PHE A 271 -22.09 -21.17 -5.94
N VAL A 272 -22.52 -22.11 -5.10
CA VAL A 272 -22.84 -23.49 -5.48
C VAL A 272 -24.32 -23.71 -5.17
N GLY A 273 -25.14 -23.84 -6.22
CA GLY A 273 -26.60 -23.80 -6.08
C GLY A 273 -27.06 -22.46 -5.51
N ASN A 274 -27.64 -22.46 -4.31
CA ASN A 274 -28.07 -21.24 -3.61
C ASN A 274 -27.12 -20.84 -2.47
N ARG A 275 -26.03 -21.58 -2.25
CA ARG A 275 -25.09 -21.32 -1.15
C ARG A 275 -23.93 -20.45 -1.63
N GLN A 276 -23.75 -19.29 -1.00
CA GLN A 276 -22.55 -18.48 -1.15
C GLN A 276 -21.35 -19.17 -0.49
N LEU A 277 -20.22 -19.21 -1.19
CA LEU A 277 -18.94 -19.69 -0.68
C LEU A 277 -18.17 -18.57 0.02
N SER A 278 -17.50 -18.93 1.12
CA SER A 278 -16.51 -18.09 1.79
C SER A 278 -15.20 -18.03 0.98
N PRO A 279 -14.42 -16.93 1.07
CA PRO A 279 -13.11 -16.81 0.42
C PRO A 279 -12.09 -17.90 0.79
N GLN A 280 -12.31 -18.63 1.89
CA GLN A 280 -11.45 -19.76 2.30
C GLN A 280 -11.82 -21.09 1.61
N GLU A 281 -12.95 -21.13 0.90
CA GLU A 281 -13.52 -22.33 0.28
C GLU A 281 -13.18 -22.44 -1.22
N TYR A 282 -12.47 -21.48 -1.80
CA TYR A 282 -12.01 -21.52 -3.19
C TYR A 282 -10.68 -20.77 -3.38
N LEU A 283 -9.99 -21.08 -4.47
CA LEU A 283 -8.74 -20.44 -4.89
C LEU A 283 -8.85 -20.03 -6.36
N ILE A 284 -8.49 -18.78 -6.68
CA ILE A 284 -8.39 -18.32 -8.07
C ILE A 284 -6.93 -18.51 -8.50
N THR A 285 -6.70 -19.36 -9.50
CA THR A 285 -5.34 -19.83 -9.85
C THR A 285 -4.69 -19.07 -11.01
N ASP A 286 -5.47 -18.35 -11.84
CA ASP A 286 -4.95 -17.57 -12.96
C ASP A 286 -5.85 -16.35 -13.27
N ALA A 287 -5.27 -15.14 -13.22
CA ALA A 287 -5.97 -13.89 -13.49
C ALA A 287 -6.12 -13.55 -14.99
N LYS A 288 -5.37 -14.20 -15.88
CA LYS A 288 -5.53 -14.01 -17.33
C LYS A 288 -6.44 -15.05 -17.96
N GLN A 289 -6.45 -16.29 -17.43
CA GLN A 289 -7.27 -17.38 -17.96
C GLN A 289 -8.52 -17.70 -17.13
N GLY A 290 -8.58 -17.23 -15.89
CA GLY A 290 -9.76 -17.28 -15.05
C GLY A 290 -10.25 -18.66 -14.69
N THR A 291 -9.46 -19.36 -13.87
CA THR A 291 -9.83 -20.65 -13.28
C THR A 291 -10.02 -20.53 -11.78
N VAL A 292 -11.09 -21.14 -11.28
CA VAL A 292 -11.47 -21.24 -9.86
C VAL A 292 -11.36 -22.70 -9.45
N VAL A 293 -10.65 -22.95 -8.35
CA VAL A 293 -10.52 -24.26 -7.73
C VAL A 293 -11.28 -24.26 -6.41
N LEU A 294 -12.34 -25.06 -6.30
CA LEU A 294 -13.10 -25.22 -5.07
C LEU A 294 -12.40 -26.15 -4.09
N LYS A 295 -12.50 -25.87 -2.79
CA LYS A 295 -11.95 -26.69 -1.70
C LYS A 295 -12.69 -28.03 -1.54
N GLU A 296 -13.97 -28.05 -1.87
CA GLU A 296 -14.83 -29.24 -1.86
C GLU A 296 -15.44 -29.46 -3.25
N THR A 297 -15.77 -30.71 -3.58
CA THR A 297 -16.45 -31.03 -4.84
C THR A 297 -17.91 -30.59 -4.77
N PRO A 298 -18.42 -29.85 -5.77
CA PRO A 298 -19.82 -29.48 -5.80
C PRO A 298 -20.70 -30.74 -6.02
N PRO A 299 -21.87 -30.82 -5.39
CA PRO A 299 -22.79 -31.96 -5.56
C PRO A 299 -23.18 -32.15 -7.05
N PRO A 300 -23.28 -33.40 -7.55
CA PRO A 300 -23.75 -33.66 -8.91
C PRO A 300 -25.07 -32.96 -9.22
N GLY A 301 -25.14 -32.26 -10.36
CA GLY A 301 -26.33 -31.52 -10.79
C GLY A 301 -26.49 -30.12 -10.20
N SER A 302 -25.61 -29.68 -9.29
CA SER A 302 -25.57 -28.28 -8.84
C SER A 302 -25.08 -27.33 -9.95
N ILE A 303 -25.22 -26.02 -9.75
CA ILE A 303 -24.71 -24.99 -10.66
C ILE A 303 -23.66 -24.18 -9.90
N VAL A 304 -22.49 -23.99 -10.52
CA VAL A 304 -21.45 -23.08 -10.03
C VAL A 304 -21.56 -21.78 -10.81
N TRP A 305 -21.76 -20.67 -10.11
CA TRP A 305 -21.99 -19.37 -10.73
C TRP A 305 -21.43 -18.22 -9.90
N THR A 306 -21.30 -17.06 -10.54
CA THR A 306 -20.92 -15.78 -9.92
C THR A 306 -21.96 -14.73 -10.31
N ASP A 307 -22.27 -13.81 -9.40
CA ASP A 307 -23.11 -12.65 -9.71
C ASP A 307 -22.41 -11.74 -10.75
N TRP A 308 -23.14 -11.23 -11.77
CA TRP A 308 -22.57 -10.18 -12.66
C TRP A 308 -22.57 -8.79 -12.02
N TYR A 309 -23.25 -8.63 -10.87
CA TYR A 309 -23.53 -7.33 -10.29
C TYR A 309 -22.85 -7.16 -8.94
N THR A 310 -21.59 -6.76 -9.00
CA THR A 310 -21.04 -5.73 -8.10
C THR A 310 -20.66 -4.54 -8.97
N ILE A 311 -21.67 -3.72 -9.33
CA ILE A 311 -21.38 -2.31 -9.54
C ILE A 311 -20.91 -1.84 -8.14
N TYR A 312 -19.66 -1.40 -8.03
CA TYR A 312 -19.04 -0.81 -6.82
C TYR A 312 -18.39 -1.72 -5.77
N ASP A 313 -17.79 -2.85 -6.14
CA ASP A 313 -16.68 -3.33 -5.30
C ASP A 313 -15.46 -3.62 -6.20
N HIS A 314 -14.54 -2.66 -6.15
CA HIS A 314 -13.49 -2.44 -7.15
C HIS A 314 -12.38 -3.50 -7.08
N PRO A 315 -11.56 -3.64 -8.14
CA PRO A 315 -10.16 -3.96 -7.90
C PRO A 315 -9.54 -2.77 -7.15
N THR A 316 -9.50 -2.83 -5.82
CA THR A 316 -8.63 -2.07 -4.89
C THR A 316 -8.01 -0.76 -5.41
N CYS A 317 -8.79 0.19 -5.93
CA CYS A 317 -8.27 1.42 -6.53
C CYS A 317 -9.36 2.50 -6.53
N GLY A 318 -9.15 3.55 -5.72
CA GLY A 318 -10.14 4.59 -5.49
C GLY A 318 -10.40 5.51 -6.70
N THR A 319 -11.23 6.53 -6.52
CA THR A 319 -11.67 7.49 -7.55
C THR A 319 -10.55 8.31 -8.22
N THR A 320 -9.32 8.28 -7.70
CA THR A 320 -8.16 9.01 -8.23
C THR A 320 -6.95 8.11 -8.41
N VAL A 321 -6.02 8.48 -9.30
CA VAL A 321 -4.73 7.78 -9.47
C VAL A 321 -3.94 7.74 -8.16
N LEU A 322 -4.04 8.78 -7.33
CA LEU A 322 -3.41 8.84 -6.01
C LEU A 322 -4.00 7.80 -5.04
N GLN A 323 -5.33 7.64 -5.03
CA GLN A 323 -5.95 6.56 -4.24
C GLN A 323 -5.57 5.18 -4.76
N CYS A 324 -5.52 4.99 -6.09
CA CYS A 324 -5.05 3.74 -6.70
C CYS A 324 -3.58 3.43 -6.38
N PHE A 325 -2.74 4.45 -6.20
CA PHE A 325 -1.36 4.27 -5.75
C PHE A 325 -1.29 3.74 -4.32
N PHE A 326 -2.03 4.35 -3.38
CA PHE A 326 -2.03 3.93 -1.97
C PHE A 326 -2.67 2.56 -1.72
N SER A 327 -3.50 2.08 -2.65
CA SER A 327 -4.18 0.79 -2.56
C SER A 327 -3.53 -0.32 -3.39
N LEU A 328 -2.30 -0.11 -3.89
CA LEU A 328 -1.53 -1.16 -4.55
C LEU A 328 -1.29 -2.34 -3.58
N PRO A 329 -1.61 -3.59 -3.96
CA PRO A 329 -1.44 -4.78 -3.10
C PRO A 329 -0.01 -4.96 -2.58
N GLN A 330 0.97 -4.57 -3.39
CA GLN A 330 2.39 -4.49 -3.02
C GLN A 330 2.83 -3.03 -3.07
N HIS A 331 2.36 -2.23 -2.12
CA HIS A 331 2.80 -0.85 -2.03
C HIS A 331 4.34 -0.82 -1.82
N PRO A 332 5.11 -0.09 -2.65
CA PRO A 332 6.57 -0.05 -2.53
C PRO A 332 7.04 0.49 -1.17
N MET A 333 6.16 1.21 -0.46
CA MET A 333 6.40 1.76 0.86
C MET A 333 5.14 1.74 1.76
N PRO A 334 5.05 0.89 2.79
CA PRO A 334 3.87 0.78 3.64
C PRO A 334 3.62 2.08 4.41
N LEU A 335 2.36 2.37 4.68
CA LEU A 335 1.96 3.59 5.40
C LEU A 335 2.54 3.58 6.82
N PRO A 336 2.96 4.75 7.39
CA PRO A 336 3.54 4.78 8.73
C PRO A 336 2.66 4.14 9.80
N HIS A 337 1.34 4.32 9.69
CA HIS A 337 0.38 3.72 10.62
C HIS A 337 0.27 2.19 10.44
N GLU A 338 0.43 1.66 9.23
CA GLU A 338 0.46 0.21 8.98
C GLU A 338 1.70 -0.42 9.62
N ILE A 339 2.87 0.21 9.48
CA ILE A 339 4.08 -0.27 10.14
C ILE A 339 3.88 -0.29 11.66
N ILE A 340 3.38 0.81 12.24
CA ILE A 340 3.15 0.91 13.68
C ILE A 340 2.16 -0.15 14.17
N ALA A 341 1.05 -0.35 13.46
CA ALA A 341 0.05 -1.37 13.79
C ALA A 341 0.62 -2.79 13.68
N ARG A 342 1.62 -3.01 12.83
CA ARG A 342 2.23 -4.31 12.57
C ARG A 342 3.35 -4.68 13.54
N ILE A 343 3.94 -3.71 14.26
CA ILE A 343 5.01 -3.96 15.24
C ILE A 343 4.59 -5.02 16.28
N PRO A 344 3.46 -4.90 17.00
CA PRO A 344 3.11 -5.86 18.05
C PRO A 344 2.88 -7.26 17.49
N SER A 345 2.11 -7.35 16.40
CA SER A 345 1.73 -8.63 15.78
C SER A 345 2.90 -9.35 15.10
N PHE A 346 3.92 -8.62 14.64
CA PHE A 346 5.12 -9.21 14.07
C PHE A 346 6.16 -9.59 15.13
N VAL A 347 6.45 -8.69 16.08
CA VAL A 347 7.46 -8.92 17.13
C VAL A 347 7.04 -10.05 18.07
N MET A 348 5.74 -10.14 18.39
CA MET A 348 5.18 -11.18 19.27
C MET A 348 4.65 -12.40 18.50
N ARG A 349 4.86 -12.48 17.18
CA ARG A 349 4.30 -13.56 16.33
C ARG A 349 4.74 -14.96 16.78
N TYR A 350 5.99 -15.07 17.21
CA TYR A 350 6.61 -16.32 17.62
C TYR A 350 6.96 -16.26 19.11
N ASP A 351 6.83 -17.38 19.82
CA ASP A 351 7.28 -17.47 21.22
C ASP A 351 8.79 -17.24 21.33
N PHE A 352 9.26 -16.78 22.50
CA PHE A 352 10.66 -16.48 22.77
C PHE A 352 11.59 -17.69 22.57
N GLN A 353 11.07 -18.91 22.71
CA GLN A 353 11.82 -20.15 22.45
C GLN A 353 12.05 -20.43 20.96
N SER A 354 11.29 -19.79 20.07
CA SER A 354 11.45 -19.95 18.63
C SER A 354 12.73 -19.26 18.15
N GLU A 355 13.43 -19.88 17.19
CA GLU A 355 14.56 -19.23 16.51
C GLU A 355 14.09 -18.06 15.62
N ARG A 356 12.81 -18.05 15.20
CA ARG A 356 12.22 -16.99 14.37
C ARG A 356 11.72 -15.77 15.16
N ASN A 357 11.92 -15.76 16.47
CA ASN A 357 11.45 -14.65 17.32
C ASN A 357 12.34 -13.42 17.13
N VAL A 358 11.73 -12.29 16.77
CA VAL A 358 12.44 -11.03 16.46
C VAL A 358 13.32 -10.54 17.61
N VAL A 359 12.88 -10.71 18.86
CA VAL A 359 13.66 -10.29 20.04
C VAL A 359 14.92 -11.15 20.19
N ARG A 360 14.80 -12.47 19.97
CA ARG A 360 15.94 -13.38 20.02
C ARG A 360 16.94 -13.10 18.89
N GLU A 361 16.44 -12.81 17.69
CA GLU A 361 17.26 -12.39 16.56
C GLU A 361 17.98 -11.07 16.85
N ALA A 362 17.28 -10.10 17.46
CA ALA A 362 17.89 -8.84 17.90
C ALA A 362 19.00 -9.06 18.94
N ILE A 363 18.79 -9.97 19.90
CA ILE A 363 19.82 -10.32 20.89
C ILE A 363 21.03 -10.97 20.21
N TYR A 364 20.82 -11.83 19.22
CA TYR A 364 21.91 -12.47 18.47
C TYR A 364 22.77 -11.43 17.75
N THR A 365 22.15 -10.53 16.99
CA THR A 365 22.85 -9.44 16.29
C THR A 365 23.50 -8.47 17.27
N ALA A 366 22.85 -8.17 18.39
CA ALA A 366 23.40 -7.33 19.45
C ALA A 366 24.72 -7.91 20.00
N GLN A 367 24.75 -9.19 20.31
CA GLN A 367 25.96 -9.88 20.78
C GLN A 367 27.07 -9.82 19.73
N GLY A 368 26.77 -10.15 18.47
CA GLY A 368 27.74 -10.08 17.37
C GLY A 368 28.32 -8.67 17.20
N THR A 369 27.45 -7.65 17.26
CA THR A 369 27.81 -6.23 17.14
C THR A 369 28.70 -5.74 18.28
N LEU A 370 28.43 -6.17 19.51
CA LEU A 370 29.23 -5.78 20.68
C LEU A 370 30.61 -6.42 20.66
N VAL A 371 30.70 -7.70 20.29
CA VAL A 371 31.99 -8.39 20.12
C VAL A 371 32.79 -7.77 18.97
N ALA A 372 32.12 -7.46 17.86
CA ALA A 372 32.71 -6.73 16.74
C ALA A 372 33.30 -5.38 17.19
N LEU A 373 32.52 -4.57 17.89
CA LEU A 373 32.98 -3.27 18.40
C LEU A 373 34.17 -3.41 19.34
N LEU A 374 34.16 -4.41 20.22
CA LEU A 374 35.26 -4.68 21.14
C LEU A 374 36.53 -5.04 20.37
N LEU A 375 36.45 -5.98 19.43
CA LEU A 375 37.57 -6.40 18.59
C LEU A 375 38.13 -5.22 17.77
N GLY A 376 37.25 -4.47 17.08
CA GLY A 376 37.64 -3.30 16.31
C GLY A 376 38.26 -2.20 17.18
N SER A 377 37.76 -2.03 18.40
CA SER A 377 38.33 -1.08 19.37
C SER A 377 39.75 -1.48 19.78
N ILE A 378 39.96 -2.74 20.15
CA ILE A 378 41.28 -3.25 20.56
C ILE A 378 42.29 -3.09 19.43
N VAL A 379 41.93 -3.57 18.23
CA VAL A 379 42.81 -3.47 17.05
C VAL A 379 43.08 -2.00 16.70
N GLY A 380 42.04 -1.18 16.62
CA GLY A 380 42.18 0.21 16.22
C GLY A 380 42.96 1.08 17.21
N MET A 381 42.72 0.89 18.52
CA MET A 381 43.53 1.54 19.56
C MET A 381 44.99 1.09 19.50
N THR A 382 45.24 -0.20 19.23
CA THR A 382 46.61 -0.73 19.09
C THR A 382 47.34 -0.04 17.93
N PHE A 383 46.73 0.02 16.75
CA PHE A 383 47.30 0.74 15.61
C PHE A 383 47.53 2.23 15.92
N ALA A 384 46.57 2.88 16.59
CA ALA A 384 46.72 4.29 16.95
C ALA A 384 47.91 4.54 17.88
N VAL A 385 48.09 3.69 18.90
CA VAL A 385 49.24 3.76 19.79
C VAL A 385 50.54 3.52 19.04
N LEU A 386 50.58 2.51 18.18
CA LEU A 386 51.77 2.20 17.36
C LEU A 386 52.14 3.36 16.42
N PHE A 387 51.17 4.01 15.78
CA PHE A 387 51.40 5.16 14.89
C PHE A 387 51.91 6.38 15.64
N VAL A 388 51.47 6.58 16.88
CA VAL A 388 51.94 7.67 17.72
C VAL A 388 53.34 7.42 18.29
N LEU A 389 53.70 6.15 18.54
CA LEU A 389 55.02 5.78 19.03
C LEU A 389 56.09 5.70 17.93
N ALA A 390 55.70 5.30 16.71
CA ALA A 390 56.62 5.08 15.59
C ALA A 390 56.13 5.70 14.28
N VAL A 391 56.63 6.90 13.95
CA VAL A 391 56.33 7.61 12.69
C VAL A 391 56.65 6.79 11.43
N PRO A 392 57.75 6.02 11.35
CA PRO A 392 58.00 5.16 10.19
C PRO A 392 56.91 4.10 10.00
N LEU A 393 56.39 3.55 11.10
CA LEU A 393 55.34 2.53 11.05
C LEU A 393 54.01 3.10 10.56
N GLU A 394 53.66 4.32 11.01
CA GLU A 394 52.51 5.04 10.45
C GLU A 394 52.65 5.23 8.95
N ARG A 395 53.80 5.77 8.49
CA ARG A 395 54.03 5.99 7.05
C ARG A 395 53.95 4.70 6.24
N ALA A 396 54.39 3.58 6.82
CA ALA A 396 54.33 2.28 6.18
C ALA A 396 52.92 1.68 6.17
N LEU A 397 52.19 1.70 7.29
CA LEU A 397 50.94 0.96 7.47
C LEU A 397 49.68 1.79 7.20
N LEU A 398 49.71 3.12 7.37
CA LEU A 398 48.54 3.97 7.16
C LEU A 398 47.95 3.85 5.74
N PRO A 399 48.77 3.82 4.66
CA PRO A 399 48.25 3.57 3.32
C PRO A 399 47.53 2.23 3.19
N TRP A 400 48.05 1.16 3.81
CA TRP A 400 47.42 -0.16 3.81
C TRP A 400 46.13 -0.21 4.63
N VAL A 401 46.10 0.49 5.77
CA VAL A 401 44.90 0.65 6.58
C VAL A 401 43.80 1.33 5.77
N ILE A 402 44.13 2.41 5.03
CA ILE A 402 43.17 3.09 4.15
C ILE A 402 42.77 2.18 2.98
N ALA A 403 43.72 1.56 2.31
CA ALA A 403 43.47 0.65 1.18
C ALA A 403 42.64 -0.57 1.58
N SER A 404 42.73 -1.04 2.82
CA SER A 404 41.87 -2.13 3.30
C SER A 404 40.39 -1.74 3.13
N GLN A 405 40.01 -0.50 3.45
CA GLN A 405 38.62 -0.06 3.42
C GLN A 405 38.03 0.06 2.00
N THR A 406 38.83 -0.11 0.96
CA THR A 406 38.34 -0.13 -0.43
C THR A 406 37.91 -1.53 -0.87
N VAL A 407 38.15 -2.57 -0.07
CA VAL A 407 37.72 -3.93 -0.38
C VAL A 407 36.19 -4.03 -0.27
N PRO A 408 35.47 -4.48 -1.33
CA PRO A 408 34.03 -4.63 -1.28
C PRO A 408 33.61 -5.63 -0.21
N ILE A 409 32.89 -5.16 0.81
CA ILE A 409 32.54 -6.00 1.96
C ILE A 409 31.66 -7.19 1.58
N ILE A 410 30.80 -7.02 0.58
CA ILE A 410 29.92 -8.07 0.05
C ILE A 410 30.74 -9.26 -0.48
N ALA A 411 31.93 -8.99 -1.04
CA ALA A 411 32.84 -10.05 -1.50
C ALA A 411 33.71 -10.61 -0.35
N LEU A 412 33.99 -9.81 0.68
CA LEU A 412 34.81 -10.20 1.82
C LEU A 412 34.13 -11.27 2.69
N VAL A 413 32.83 -11.13 2.93
CA VAL A 413 32.06 -12.04 3.80
C VAL A 413 32.09 -13.51 3.32
N PRO A 414 31.71 -13.86 2.08
CA PRO A 414 31.74 -15.24 1.63
C PRO A 414 33.16 -15.82 1.63
N MET A 415 34.18 -15.01 1.32
CA MET A 415 35.58 -15.43 1.41
C MET A 415 36.01 -15.75 2.84
N LEU A 416 35.64 -14.89 3.80
CA LEU A 416 35.92 -15.14 5.21
C LEU A 416 35.25 -16.43 5.68
N VAL A 417 33.98 -16.64 5.31
CA VAL A 417 33.21 -17.83 5.64
C VAL A 417 33.87 -19.09 5.09
N LEU A 418 34.32 -19.06 3.84
CA LEU A 418 35.03 -20.17 3.21
C LEU A 418 36.31 -20.53 3.98
N ILE A 419 37.11 -19.53 4.34
CA ILE A 419 38.34 -19.73 5.12
C ILE A 419 38.00 -20.34 6.49
N LEU A 420 37.03 -19.78 7.22
CA LEU A 420 36.64 -20.27 8.53
C LEU A 420 36.12 -21.72 8.48
N ALA A 421 35.39 -22.08 7.43
CA ALA A 421 34.90 -23.44 7.21
C ALA A 421 36.05 -24.43 7.01
N GLN A 422 37.14 -24.04 6.34
CA GLN A 422 38.34 -24.88 6.18
C GLN A 422 39.05 -25.17 7.52
N PHE A 423 38.94 -24.26 8.48
CA PHE A 423 39.44 -24.45 9.85
C PHE A 423 38.42 -25.15 10.78
N GLY A 424 37.35 -25.72 10.23
CA GLY A 424 36.36 -26.50 10.99
C GLY A 424 35.39 -25.66 11.84
N VAL A 425 35.30 -24.34 11.60
CA VAL A 425 34.36 -23.48 12.32
C VAL A 425 32.94 -23.72 11.80
N GLN A 426 32.02 -24.08 12.70
CA GLN A 426 30.60 -24.25 12.36
C GLN A 426 29.94 -22.88 12.11
N ILE A 427 29.82 -22.50 10.84
CA ILE A 427 29.37 -21.17 10.43
C ILE A 427 27.92 -20.89 10.88
N GLN A 428 27.00 -21.82 10.63
CA GLN A 428 25.55 -21.66 10.92
C GLN A 428 25.20 -21.27 12.36
N SER A 429 26.04 -21.59 13.34
CA SER A 429 25.81 -21.25 14.76
C SER A 429 26.84 -20.26 15.33
N SER A 430 27.76 -19.79 14.49
CA SER A 430 28.87 -18.96 14.92
C SER A 430 28.57 -17.48 14.71
N ARG A 431 28.81 -16.70 15.76
CA ARG A 431 28.83 -15.23 15.72
C ARG A 431 30.17 -14.67 15.25
N LEU A 432 31.15 -15.55 15.02
CA LEU A 432 32.52 -15.17 14.66
C LEU A 432 32.59 -14.39 13.33
N PRO A 433 31.86 -14.78 12.26
CA PRO A 433 31.86 -13.99 11.01
C PRO A 433 31.38 -12.55 11.25
N SER A 434 30.26 -12.38 11.95
CA SER A 434 29.71 -11.07 12.31
C SER A 434 30.68 -10.24 13.15
N ALA A 435 31.35 -10.87 14.12
CA ALA A 435 32.35 -10.23 14.96
C ALA A 435 33.57 -9.75 14.16
N LEU A 436 34.08 -10.58 13.24
CA LEU A 436 35.25 -10.26 12.43
C LEU A 436 34.96 -9.18 11.40
N ILE A 437 33.84 -9.28 10.68
CA ILE A 437 33.44 -8.29 9.66
C ILE A 437 33.08 -6.95 10.31
N GLY A 438 32.29 -6.95 11.39
CA GLY A 438 31.99 -5.73 12.12
C GLY A 438 33.22 -5.12 12.81
N GLY A 439 34.14 -5.96 13.30
CA GLY A 439 35.42 -5.51 13.86
C GLY A 439 36.32 -4.90 12.81
N TYR A 440 36.38 -5.51 11.63
CA TYR A 440 37.07 -5.02 10.45
C TYR A 440 36.53 -3.66 9.97
N LEU A 441 35.23 -3.41 10.05
CA LEU A 441 34.70 -2.09 9.71
C LEU A 441 34.94 -1.04 10.80
N SER A 442 34.86 -1.44 12.08
CA SER A 442 34.96 -0.50 13.19
C SER A 442 36.39 -0.12 13.57
N PHE A 443 37.41 -0.94 13.25
CA PHE A 443 38.79 -0.59 13.62
C PHE A 443 39.28 0.69 12.92
N PHE A 444 38.87 0.97 11.68
CA PHE A 444 39.36 2.12 10.93
C PHE A 444 38.99 3.48 11.56
N PRO A 445 37.70 3.81 11.79
CA PRO A 445 37.33 5.08 12.41
C PRO A 445 37.90 5.23 13.82
N ILE A 446 38.08 4.12 14.56
CA ILE A 446 38.70 4.10 15.88
C ILE A 446 40.21 4.38 15.78
N THR A 447 40.91 3.76 14.83
CA THR A 447 42.34 4.02 14.58
C THR A 447 42.58 5.49 14.27
N VAL A 448 41.84 6.04 13.31
CA VAL A 448 42.03 7.42 12.85
C VAL A 448 41.70 8.42 13.96
N GLY A 449 40.57 8.25 14.65
CA GLY A 449 40.18 9.14 15.72
C GLY A 449 41.12 9.09 16.91
N MET A 450 41.50 7.89 17.35
CA MET A 450 42.45 7.73 18.46
C MET A 450 43.84 8.26 18.11
N THR A 451 44.32 8.08 16.87
CA THR A 451 45.61 8.65 16.42
C THR A 451 45.58 10.17 16.46
N LYS A 452 44.50 10.79 15.96
CA LYS A 452 44.28 12.24 16.06
C LYS A 452 44.21 12.70 17.52
N GLY A 453 43.49 11.99 18.36
CA GLY A 453 43.34 12.31 19.78
C GLY A 453 44.65 12.25 20.54
N LEU A 454 45.44 11.20 20.35
CA LEU A 454 46.76 11.05 20.98
C LEU A 454 47.76 12.14 20.55
N ARG A 455 47.54 12.78 19.40
CA ARG A 455 48.35 13.88 18.85
C ARG A 455 47.77 15.27 19.11
N SER A 456 46.56 15.38 19.63
CA SER A 456 45.88 16.66 19.87
C SER A 456 46.50 17.50 20.99
N VAL A 457 47.40 16.92 21.79
CA VAL A 457 48.05 17.59 22.92
C VAL A 457 49.00 18.68 22.43
N ASP A 458 48.81 19.89 22.94
CA ASP A 458 49.69 21.05 22.75
C ASP A 458 51.15 20.71 23.14
N PRO A 459 52.13 20.94 22.24
CA PRO A 459 53.55 20.78 22.55
C PRO A 459 53.99 21.44 23.86
N LEU A 460 53.45 22.61 24.20
CA LEU A 460 53.80 23.32 25.44
C LEU A 460 53.45 22.51 26.70
N LYS A 461 52.34 21.75 26.67
CA LYS A 461 51.95 20.87 27.78
C LYS A 461 52.89 19.66 27.90
N LEU A 462 53.42 19.17 26.79
CA LEU A 462 54.42 18.10 26.78
C LEU A 462 55.76 18.61 27.32
N ASP A 463 56.20 19.79 26.90
CA ASP A 463 57.45 20.39 27.38
C ASP A 463 57.39 20.69 28.88
N LEU A 464 56.25 21.15 29.39
CA LEU A 464 56.03 21.33 30.83
C LEU A 464 56.11 20.00 31.61
N MET A 465 55.52 18.92 31.09
CA MET A 465 55.67 17.60 31.73
C MET A 465 57.13 17.13 31.75
N ARG A 466 57.88 17.39 30.66
CA ARG A 466 59.30 17.07 30.57
C ARG A 466 60.16 17.89 31.52
N SER A 467 59.85 19.18 31.72
CA SER A 467 60.56 19.99 32.72
C SER A 467 60.37 19.50 34.14
N TYR A 468 59.24 18.84 34.43
CA TYR A 468 59.00 18.14 35.71
C TYR A 468 59.60 16.72 35.77
N GLY A 469 60.36 16.29 34.76
CA GLY A 469 60.99 14.96 34.73
C GLY A 469 60.05 13.80 34.43
N ALA A 470 58.89 14.06 33.81
CA ALA A 470 57.94 13.00 33.46
C ALA A 470 58.53 12.02 32.43
N THR A 471 58.32 10.72 32.63
CA THR A 471 58.74 9.68 31.69
C THR A 471 57.74 9.54 30.52
N ARG A 472 58.15 8.96 29.39
CA ARG A 472 57.26 8.75 28.22
C ARG A 472 55.96 8.00 28.55
N PRO A 473 55.94 6.93 29.37
CA PRO A 473 54.69 6.29 29.78
C PRO A 473 53.80 7.21 30.63
N GLN A 474 54.39 8.11 31.42
CA GLN A 474 53.64 9.11 32.18
C GLN A 474 53.06 10.20 31.27
N GLU A 475 53.82 10.71 30.31
CA GLU A 475 53.31 11.62 29.26
C GLU A 475 52.13 10.97 28.51
N PHE A 476 52.27 9.69 28.15
CA PHE A 476 51.23 8.94 27.44
C PHE A 476 49.98 8.76 28.31
N MET A 477 50.11 8.13 29.49
CA MET A 477 48.96 7.75 30.29
C MET A 477 48.29 8.95 30.96
N LYS A 478 49.04 9.96 31.40
CA LYS A 478 48.49 11.10 32.16
C LYS A 478 48.02 12.26 31.29
N LEU A 479 48.56 12.42 30.08
CA LEU A 479 48.24 13.57 29.22
C LEU A 479 47.64 13.12 27.88
N ARG A 480 48.36 12.32 27.09
CA ARG A 480 47.90 11.95 25.73
C ARG A 480 46.64 11.09 25.74
N PHE A 481 46.57 10.08 26.60
CA PHE A 481 45.43 9.17 26.67
C PHE A 481 44.16 9.90 27.13
N TYR A 482 44.27 10.75 28.16
CA TYR A 482 43.16 11.58 28.64
C TYR A 482 42.67 12.58 27.59
N ALA A 483 43.59 13.23 26.88
CA ALA A 483 43.24 14.12 25.77
C ALA A 483 42.58 13.37 24.60
N ALA A 484 43.03 12.15 24.32
CA ALA A 484 42.47 11.33 23.24
C ALA A 484 41.02 10.90 23.48
N MET A 485 40.53 10.91 24.71
CA MET A 485 39.14 10.54 25.04
C MET A 485 38.10 11.37 24.26
N SER A 486 38.36 12.66 24.01
CA SER A 486 37.45 13.53 23.24
C SER A 486 37.33 13.14 21.77
N TYR A 487 38.28 12.36 21.25
CA TYR A 487 38.26 11.82 19.89
C TYR A 487 37.83 10.35 19.86
N LEU A 488 38.17 9.59 20.91
CA LEU A 488 37.84 8.18 21.02
C LEU A 488 36.32 7.96 21.07
N PHE A 489 35.59 8.68 21.91
CA PHE A 489 34.14 8.44 22.05
C PHE A 489 33.34 8.78 20.77
N PRO A 490 33.59 9.90 20.06
CA PRO A 490 33.02 10.11 18.74
C PRO A 490 33.34 8.97 17.75
N SER A 491 34.58 8.52 17.72
CA SER A 491 34.98 7.39 16.86
C SER A 491 34.34 6.06 17.26
N LEU A 492 34.13 5.80 18.55
CA LEU A 492 33.40 4.63 19.03
C LEU A 492 31.93 4.69 18.61
N LYS A 493 31.28 5.87 18.62
CA LYS A 493 29.90 6.03 18.14
C LYS A 493 29.77 5.73 16.64
N VAL A 494 30.73 6.17 15.83
CA VAL A 494 30.82 5.78 14.42
C VAL A 494 31.10 4.27 14.31
N GLY A 495 32.01 3.77 15.13
CA GLY A 495 32.37 2.35 15.25
C GLY A 495 31.15 1.45 15.51
N VAL A 496 30.24 1.86 16.39
CA VAL A 496 28.97 1.17 16.67
C VAL A 496 28.12 1.03 15.41
N ALA A 497 27.99 2.12 14.63
CA ALA A 497 27.16 2.10 13.43
C ALA A 497 27.71 1.13 12.38
N VAL A 498 29.02 1.17 12.14
CA VAL A 498 29.66 0.31 11.15
C VAL A 498 29.86 -1.14 11.65
N SER A 499 29.99 -1.36 12.96
CA SER A 499 30.04 -2.73 13.51
C SER A 499 28.67 -3.41 13.41
N LEU A 500 27.59 -2.66 13.65
CA LEU A 500 26.22 -3.15 13.46
C LEU A 500 25.97 -3.47 11.99
N LEU A 501 26.36 -2.58 11.07
CA LEU A 501 26.27 -2.80 9.64
C LEU A 501 27.01 -4.09 9.23
N GLY A 502 28.25 -4.26 9.70
CA GLY A 502 29.05 -5.46 9.41
C GLY A 502 28.42 -6.75 9.95
N ALA A 503 27.81 -6.71 11.13
CA ALA A 503 27.10 -7.85 11.69
C ALA A 503 25.88 -8.23 10.84
N LEU A 504 25.08 -7.25 10.41
CA LEU A 504 23.91 -7.47 9.57
C LEU A 504 24.28 -8.05 8.20
N ILE A 505 25.27 -7.47 7.53
CA ILE A 505 25.75 -7.96 6.23
C ILE A 505 26.31 -9.38 6.39
N SER A 506 27.03 -9.64 7.48
CA SER A 506 27.52 -10.99 7.73
C SER A 506 26.38 -11.99 7.94
N GLU A 507 25.32 -11.61 8.65
CA GLU A 507 24.16 -12.48 8.91
C GLU A 507 23.31 -12.73 7.66
N THR A 508 23.20 -11.74 6.75
CA THR A 508 22.49 -11.92 5.48
C THR A 508 23.24 -12.88 4.56
N GLU A 509 24.55 -12.70 4.39
CA GLU A 509 25.34 -13.45 3.41
C GLU A 509 25.67 -14.88 3.88
N THR A 510 25.83 -15.11 5.18
CA THR A 510 26.10 -16.46 5.71
C THR A 510 24.89 -17.39 5.62
N SER A 511 23.69 -16.84 5.41
CA SER A 511 22.42 -17.56 5.64
C SER A 511 22.42 -18.26 7.01
N ASN A 512 23.10 -17.67 8.00
CA ASN A 512 23.01 -18.10 9.38
C ASN A 512 21.53 -18.07 9.73
N ALA A 513 20.95 -19.17 10.21
CA ALA A 513 19.50 -19.27 10.49
C ALA A 513 19.05 -18.40 11.69
N LYS A 514 19.83 -17.37 12.04
CA LYS A 514 19.76 -16.52 13.23
C LYS A 514 20.33 -15.13 12.91
N GLY A 515 19.80 -14.12 13.59
CA GLY A 515 20.15 -12.72 13.48
C GLY A 515 19.11 -11.90 12.72
N LEU A 516 19.06 -10.60 13.03
CA LEU A 516 18.21 -9.64 12.30
C LEU A 516 18.57 -9.58 10.82
N GLY A 517 19.84 -9.78 10.44
CA GLY A 517 20.23 -9.83 9.03
C GLY A 517 19.53 -10.98 8.29
N PHE A 518 19.50 -12.17 8.87
CA PHE A 518 18.78 -13.30 8.32
C PHE A 518 17.26 -13.07 8.26
N ALA A 519 16.68 -12.51 9.33
CA ALA A 519 15.25 -12.18 9.36
C ALA A 519 14.88 -11.17 8.25
N ILE A 520 15.72 -10.16 8.01
CA ILE A 520 15.56 -9.18 6.94
C ILE A 520 15.56 -9.88 5.58
N LEU A 521 16.56 -10.72 5.32
CA LEU A 521 16.66 -11.48 4.06
C LEU A 521 15.42 -12.37 3.85
N GLY A 522 14.92 -13.00 4.91
CA GLY A 522 13.70 -13.80 4.87
C GLY A 522 12.45 -13.00 4.47
N GLN A 523 12.29 -11.77 4.97
CA GLN A 523 11.16 -10.92 4.58
C GLN A 523 11.31 -10.34 3.16
N VAL A 524 12.54 -10.07 2.72
CA VAL A 524 12.82 -9.67 1.33
C VAL A 524 12.40 -10.79 0.37
N GLN A 525 12.76 -12.04 0.66
CA GLN A 525 12.38 -13.19 -0.17
C GLN A 525 10.88 -13.48 -0.11
N ALA A 526 10.23 -13.25 1.04
CA ALA A 526 8.79 -13.43 1.20
C ALA A 526 7.95 -12.30 0.55
N GLY A 527 8.57 -11.21 0.07
CA GLY A 527 7.87 -10.06 -0.48
C GLY A 527 7.03 -9.28 0.54
N ASN A 528 7.23 -9.51 1.84
CA ASN A 528 6.44 -8.89 2.90
C ASN A 528 7.09 -7.58 3.35
N VAL A 529 6.80 -6.52 2.58
CA VAL A 529 7.41 -5.21 2.74
C VAL A 529 7.13 -4.64 4.15
N ALA A 530 5.91 -4.80 4.69
CA ALA A 530 5.59 -4.22 6.00
C ALA A 530 6.38 -4.85 7.16
N ASP A 531 6.56 -6.18 7.16
CA ASP A 531 7.37 -6.86 8.18
C ASP A 531 8.87 -6.50 8.03
N LEU A 532 9.35 -6.28 6.81
CA LEU A 532 10.71 -5.80 6.53
C LEU A 532 10.97 -4.42 7.18
N TRP A 533 10.03 -3.48 7.05
CA TRP A 533 10.15 -2.16 7.67
C TRP A 533 10.17 -2.23 9.19
N VAL A 534 9.41 -3.15 9.80
CA VAL A 534 9.47 -3.38 11.26
C VAL A 534 10.88 -3.82 11.68
N LEU A 535 11.52 -4.72 10.93
CA LEU A 535 12.91 -5.14 11.21
C LEU A 535 13.93 -4.00 11.08
N PHE A 536 13.74 -3.09 10.12
CA PHE A 536 14.56 -1.88 10.01
C PHE A 536 14.41 -0.98 11.23
N LEU A 537 13.20 -0.82 11.77
CA LEU A 537 12.98 -0.05 12.99
C LEU A 537 13.64 -0.68 14.22
N VAL A 538 13.53 -2.01 14.35
CA VAL A 538 14.20 -2.75 15.43
C VAL A 538 15.72 -2.56 15.35
N THR A 539 16.29 -2.69 14.15
CA THR A 539 17.72 -2.47 13.91
C THR A 539 18.14 -1.03 14.22
N ALA A 540 17.37 -0.03 13.78
CA ALA A 540 17.63 1.38 14.04
C ALA A 540 17.57 1.71 15.55
N ALA A 541 16.57 1.16 16.25
CA ALA A 541 16.43 1.30 17.69
C ALA A 541 17.64 0.70 18.43
N MET A 542 18.14 -0.46 18.00
CA MET A 542 19.35 -1.08 18.55
C MET A 542 20.60 -0.22 18.31
N GLY A 543 20.78 0.34 17.12
CA GLY A 543 21.89 1.25 16.83
C GLY A 543 21.86 2.50 17.72
N ILE A 544 20.69 3.12 17.87
CA ILE A 544 20.48 4.27 18.77
C ILE A 544 20.77 3.90 20.23
N LEU A 545 20.34 2.71 20.67
CA LEU A 545 20.61 2.21 22.01
C LEU A 545 22.12 2.09 22.25
N PHE A 546 22.87 1.47 21.35
CA PHE A 546 24.32 1.31 21.51
C PHE A 546 25.08 2.64 21.48
N VAL A 547 24.74 3.54 20.55
CA VAL A 547 25.33 4.90 20.52
C VAL A 547 25.02 5.66 21.81
N SER A 548 23.81 5.48 22.36
CA SER A 548 23.40 6.09 23.63
C SER A 548 24.18 5.50 24.82
N VAL A 549 24.43 4.20 24.84
CA VAL A 549 25.27 3.53 25.85
C VAL A 549 26.71 4.06 25.78
N VAL A 550 27.31 4.15 24.59
CA VAL A 550 28.63 4.76 24.42
C VAL A 550 28.65 6.21 24.88
N GLY A 551 27.62 6.99 24.54
CA GLY A 551 27.48 8.37 25.01
C GLY A 551 27.21 8.50 26.52
N TRP A 552 26.70 7.47 27.17
CA TRP A 552 26.58 7.40 28.63
C TRP A 552 27.92 7.07 29.27
N LEU A 553 28.65 6.08 28.74
CA LEU A 553 30.02 5.75 29.16
C LEU A 553 30.97 6.94 29.02
N GLU A 554 30.83 7.73 27.96
CA GLU A 554 31.58 8.98 27.76
C GLU A 554 31.41 9.95 28.94
N LYS A 555 30.18 10.09 29.46
CA LYS A 555 29.90 11.00 30.59
C LYS A 555 30.51 10.50 31.90
N LEU A 556 30.62 9.19 32.07
CA LEU A 556 31.17 8.59 33.28
C LEU A 556 32.70 8.61 33.26
N ILE A 557 33.29 8.22 32.14
CA ILE A 557 34.75 8.04 32.00
C ILE A 557 35.45 9.37 31.71
N ALA A 558 34.84 10.24 30.89
CA ALA A 558 35.45 11.48 30.43
C ALA A 558 34.55 12.71 30.69
N PRO A 559 34.15 13.00 31.94
CA PRO A 559 33.26 14.11 32.28
C PRO A 559 33.82 15.49 31.89
N TRP A 560 35.14 15.62 31.76
CA TRP A 560 35.83 16.87 31.37
C TRP A 560 35.62 17.26 29.91
N VAL A 561 35.28 16.31 29.02
CA VAL A 561 35.14 16.55 27.57
C VAL A 561 34.00 17.52 27.24
N ARG A 562 33.00 17.67 28.14
CA ARG A 562 31.87 18.59 27.96
C ARG A 562 32.13 20.05 28.34
N LYS A 563 33.26 20.36 29.00
CA LYS A 563 33.59 21.73 29.43
C LYS A 563 34.39 22.52 28.38
N LEU A 564 34.71 21.88 27.26
CA LEU A 564 35.27 22.47 26.05
C LEU A 564 34.15 22.54 25.01
#